data_AF-A0A160MGM6-F1
#
_entry.id   AF-A0A160MGM6-F1
#
_cell.length_a   1.000
_cell.length_b   1.000
_cell.length_c   1.000
_cell.angle_alpha   90.00
_cell.angle_beta   90.00
_cell.angle_gamma   90.00
#
_symmetry.space_group_name_H-M   'P 1'
#
loop_
_entity.id
_entity.type
_entity.pdbx_description
1 polymer ?
#
loop_
_entity_poly.entity_id
_entity_poly.type
_entity_poly.pdbx_seq_one_letter_code
_entity_poly.pdbx_strand_id
1 'polypeptide(L)'
;MVIEQYEEGAGIYEIQWLNVRKFLMDFDIKRNVDGNKPNEIVFGGRKGLDDWGYDEILPLSKRKLQHEILLFSQTKILIHCSDIKIRKIKT
;
A
#
# COMPACT_ATOMS: atom_id res chain seq x y z
N MET A 1 4.56 -6.99 6.10
CA MET A 1 4.00 -5.70 6.55
C MET A 1 3.37 -5.90 7.91
N VAL A 2 3.57 -4.98 8.85
CA VAL A 2 2.98 -5.07 10.19
C VAL A 2 1.87 -4.03 10.27
N ILE A 3 0.67 -4.46 10.65
CA ILE A 3 -0.50 -3.59 10.84
C ILE A 3 -0.99 -3.76 12.27
N GLU A 4 -1.21 -2.65 12.96
CA GLU A 4 -1.95 -2.61 14.22
C GLU A 4 -3.43 -2.39 13.89
N GLN A 5 -4.29 -3.29 14.39
CA GLN A 5 -5.73 -3.18 14.22
C GLN A 5 -6.29 -2.23 15.28
N TYR A 6 -7.09 -1.24 14.86
CA TYR A 6 -7.62 -0.18 15.73
C TYR A 6 -8.66 -0.67 16.74
N GLU A 7 -9.26 -1.84 16.54
CA GLU A 7 -10.19 -2.42 17.51
C GLU A 7 -9.49 -2.81 18.81
N GLU A 8 -10.11 -2.46 19.93
CA GLU A 8 -9.58 -2.73 21.27
C GLU A 8 -9.39 -4.26 21.47
N GLY A 9 -8.15 -4.68 21.70
CA GLY A 9 -7.78 -6.10 21.87
C GLY A 9 -7.52 -6.89 20.58
N ALA A 10 -7.68 -6.28 19.39
CA ALA A 10 -7.46 -6.96 18.12
C ALA A 10 -5.98 -7.31 17.87
N GLY A 11 -5.04 -6.49 18.36
CA GLY A 11 -3.60 -6.76 18.38
C GLY A 11 -2.88 -6.46 17.07
N ILE A 12 -1.61 -6.89 16.98
CA ILE A 12 -0.73 -6.62 15.84
C ILE A 12 -0.75 -7.80 14.88
N TYR A 13 -0.87 -7.54 13.58
CA TYR A 13 -0.88 -8.53 12.52
C TYR A 13 0.30 -8.34 11.58
N GLU A 14 0.86 -9.45 11.11
CA GLU A 14 1.81 -9.46 10.01
C GLU A 14 1.14 -10.00 8.75
N ILE A 15 1.27 -9.26 7.66
CA ILE A 15 0.84 -9.61 6.32
C ILE A 15 2.05 -9.94 5.46
N GLN A 16 2.01 -11.11 4.80
CA GLN A 16 3.06 -11.61 3.93
C GLN A 16 2.49 -11.96 2.54
N TRP A 17 3.05 -11.34 1.50
CA TRP A 17 2.82 -11.79 0.11
C TRP A 17 3.75 -12.95 -0.23
N LEU A 18 3.20 -14.03 -0.77
CA LEU A 18 3.95 -15.23 -1.09
C LEU A 18 4.25 -15.34 -2.59
N ASN A 19 5.44 -15.83 -2.93
CA ASN A 19 5.92 -16.01 -4.30
C ASN A 19 5.67 -14.78 -5.19
N VAL A 20 6.15 -13.63 -4.72
CA VAL A 20 6.08 -12.36 -5.45
C VAL A 20 6.84 -12.50 -6.77
N ARG A 21 6.14 -12.32 -7.89
CA ARG A 21 6.72 -12.37 -9.24
C ARG A 21 7.10 -10.98 -9.73
N LYS A 22 6.34 -9.96 -9.33
CA LYS A 22 6.53 -8.58 -9.76
C LYS A 22 6.13 -7.63 -8.64
N PHE A 23 6.94 -6.61 -8.45
CA PHE A 23 6.64 -5.44 -7.64
C PHE A 23 6.89 -4.21 -8.53
N LEU A 24 5.92 -3.30 -8.56
CA LEU A 24 6.04 -2.01 -9.23
C LEU A 24 5.55 -0.93 -8.28
N MET A 25 6.29 0.18 -8.21
CA MET A 25 5.87 1.39 -7.53
C MET A 25 6.05 2.55 -8.50
N ASP A 26 4.94 3.15 -8.92
CA ASP A 26 4.93 4.38 -9.71
C ASP A 26 4.79 5.56 -8.77
N PHE A 27 5.93 6.10 -8.34
CA PHE A 27 6.01 7.27 -7.46
C PHE A 27 6.47 8.50 -8.24
N ASP A 28 5.66 9.55 -8.19
CA ASP A 28 6.00 10.86 -8.72
C ASP A 28 5.64 11.93 -7.69
N ILE A 29 6.67 12.49 -7.06
CA ILE A 29 6.51 13.51 -6.01
C ILE A 29 5.75 14.75 -6.52
N LYS A 30 5.77 15.03 -7.84
CA LYS A 30 5.04 16.16 -8.43
C LYS A 30 3.52 16.00 -8.36
N ARG A 31 3.02 14.79 -8.09
CA ARG A 31 1.58 14.52 -7.91
C ARG A 31 1.12 14.80 -6.48
N ASN A 32 2.03 14.95 -5.53
CA ASN A 32 1.74 15.24 -4.13
C ASN A 32 1.74 16.76 -3.87
N VAL A 33 0.69 17.44 -4.34
CA VAL A 33 0.56 18.91 -4.30
C VAL A 33 -0.67 19.36 -3.53
N ASP A 34 -0.65 20.59 -3.00
CA ASP A 34 -1.82 21.16 -2.31
C ASP A 34 -3.00 21.32 -3.28
N GLY A 35 -4.20 20.93 -2.85
CA GLY A 35 -5.40 20.98 -3.70
C GLY A 35 -5.71 22.37 -4.28
N ASN A 36 -5.36 23.42 -3.55
CA ASN A 36 -5.52 24.82 -3.99
C ASN A 36 -4.25 25.42 -4.62
N LYS A 37 -3.12 24.70 -4.62
CA LYS A 37 -1.83 25.17 -5.13
C LYS A 37 -1.08 24.02 -5.83
N PRO A 38 -1.45 23.71 -7.09
CA PRO A 38 -0.93 22.54 -7.81
C PRO A 38 0.56 22.60 -8.16
N ASN A 39 1.24 23.71 -7.89
CA ASN A 39 2.68 23.87 -8.11
C ASN A 39 3.50 23.78 -6.80
N GLU A 40 2.85 23.59 -5.65
CA GLU A 40 3.49 23.50 -4.34
C GLU A 40 3.40 22.06 -3.82
N ILE A 41 4.55 21.42 -3.59
CA ILE A 41 4.60 20.05 -3.07
C ILE A 41 4.26 20.08 -1.58
N VAL A 42 3.29 19.25 -1.17
CA VAL A 42 2.84 19.19 0.24
C VAL A 42 4.02 18.80 1.15
N PHE A 43 4.10 19.43 2.32
CA PHE A 43 5.14 19.19 3.33
C PHE A 43 6.58 19.34 2.79
N GLY A 44 6.80 20.11 1.72
CA GLY A 44 8.12 20.29 1.10
C GLY A 44 8.72 18.98 0.57
N GLY A 45 7.88 18.01 0.22
CA GLY A 45 8.29 16.69 -0.27
C GLY A 45 8.74 15.70 0.81
N ARG A 46 8.61 16.05 2.10
CA ARG A 46 9.05 15.21 3.22
C ARG A 46 8.08 14.10 3.61
N LYS A 47 6.82 14.18 3.16
CA LYS A 47 5.73 13.24 3.49
C LYS A 47 4.98 12.80 2.24
N GLY A 48 5.70 12.15 1.32
CA GLY A 48 5.20 11.83 -0.03
C GLY A 48 4.41 10.53 -0.16
N LEU A 49 4.56 9.60 0.79
CA LEU A 49 4.11 8.21 0.65
C LEU A 49 3.26 7.75 1.83
N ASP A 50 2.91 8.69 2.71
CA ASP A 50 2.64 8.34 4.10
C ASP A 50 1.16 7.94 4.30
N ASP A 51 0.27 8.37 3.39
CA ASP A 51 -1.17 8.16 3.51
C ASP A 51 -1.71 7.12 2.52
N TRP A 52 -2.19 6.02 3.09
CA TRP A 52 -2.95 4.98 2.38
C TRP A 52 -4.29 5.53 1.91
N GLY A 53 -4.55 5.40 0.61
CA GLY A 53 -5.83 5.75 0.01
C GLY A 53 -6.75 4.54 -0.08
N TYR A 54 -6.50 3.70 -1.08
CA TYR A 54 -7.32 2.55 -1.41
C TYR A 54 -6.45 1.35 -1.73
N ASP A 55 -6.88 0.16 -1.34
CA ASP A 55 -6.26 -1.09 -1.73
C ASP A 55 -7.29 -2.11 -2.22
N GLU A 56 -6.86 -2.99 -3.13
CA GLU A 56 -7.71 -4.03 -3.70
C GLU A 56 -6.88 -5.28 -4.04
N ILE A 57 -7.43 -6.46 -3.75
CA ILE A 57 -6.83 -7.74 -4.13
C ILE A 57 -7.63 -8.35 -5.28
N LEU A 58 -7.02 -8.37 -6.46
CA LEU A 58 -7.64 -8.85 -7.69
C LEU A 58 -7.04 -10.18 -8.15
N PRO A 59 -7.83 -11.08 -8.78
CA PRO A 59 -7.29 -12.23 -9.45
C PRO A 59 -6.53 -11.80 -10.72
N LEU A 60 -5.26 -12.19 -10.84
CA LEU A 60 -4.45 -11.92 -12.03
C LEU A 60 -4.43 -13.12 -13.00
N SER A 61 -4.48 -14.34 -12.46
CA SER A 61 -4.61 -15.59 -13.20
C SER A 61 -5.05 -16.72 -12.28
N LYS A 62 -5.23 -17.95 -12.79
CA LYS A 62 -5.62 -19.14 -11.99
C LYS A 62 -4.74 -19.39 -10.75
N ARG A 63 -3.49 -18.90 -10.71
CA ARG A 63 -2.53 -19.14 -9.62
C ARG A 63 -1.86 -17.86 -9.10
N LYS A 64 -2.36 -16.67 -9.49
CA LYS A 64 -1.74 -15.39 -9.11
C LYS A 64 -2.80 -14.37 -8.74
N LEU A 65 -2.47 -13.59 -7.72
CA LEU A 65 -3.18 -12.42 -7.25
C LEU A 65 -2.38 -11.16 -7.61
N GLN A 66 -3.09 -10.06 -7.79
CA GLN A 66 -2.55 -8.71 -7.91
C GLN A 66 -3.10 -7.90 -6.74
N HIS A 67 -2.21 -7.45 -5.86
CA HIS A 67 -2.56 -6.49 -4.84
C HIS A 67 -2.22 -5.09 -5.36
N GLU A 68 -3.25 -4.27 -5.53
CA GLU A 68 -3.14 -2.88 -5.94
C GLU A 68 -3.28 -1.99 -4.72
N ILE A 69 -2.33 -1.07 -4.54
CA ILE A 69 -2.38 -0.07 -3.46
C ILE A 69 -2.25 1.29 -4.12
N LEU A 70 -3.25 2.13 -3.95
CA LEU A 70 -3.28 3.53 -4.37
C LEU A 70 -3.14 4.40 -3.13
N LEU A 71 -2.08 5.22 -3.11
CA LEU A 71 -1.86 6.21 -2.06
C LEU A 71 -2.56 7.52 -2.40
N PHE A 72 -2.82 8.35 -1.40
CA PHE A 72 -3.38 9.69 -1.62
C PHE A 72 -2.48 10.58 -2.48
N SER A 73 -1.17 10.31 -2.51
CA SER A 73 -0.22 10.96 -3.43
C SER A 73 -0.36 10.53 -4.90
N GLN A 74 -1.41 9.75 -5.23
CA GLN A 74 -1.65 9.10 -6.53
C GLN A 74 -0.58 8.09 -6.94
N THR A 75 0.29 7.74 -5.99
CA THR A 75 1.28 6.67 -6.15
C THR A 75 0.57 5.34 -6.21
N LYS A 76 0.99 4.50 -7.16
CA LYS A 76 0.43 3.15 -7.32
C LYS A 76 1.50 2.12 -7.02
N ILE A 77 1.20 1.20 -6.12
CA ILE A 77 2.01 0.02 -5.83
C ILE A 77 1.24 -1.20 -6.35
N LEU A 78 1.87 -1.98 -7.23
CA LEU A 78 1.30 -3.22 -7.77
C LEU A 78 2.18 -4.39 -7.37
N ILE A 79 1.57 -5.39 -6.73
CA ILE A 79 2.25 -6.59 -6.24
C ILE A 79 1.61 -7.81 -6.86
N HIS A 80 2.34 -8.55 -7.70
CA HIS A 80 1.86 -9.82 -8.25
C HIS A 80 2.40 -10.96 -7.39
N CYS A 81 1.52 -11.66 -6.68
CA CYS A 81 1.87 -12.74 -5.75
C CYS A 81 1.05 -14.01 -6.06
N SER A 82 1.38 -15.15 -5.45
CA SER A 82 0.52 -16.35 -5.55
C SER A 82 -0.56 -16.39 -4.48
N ASP A 83 -0.27 -15.82 -3.31
CA ASP A 83 -1.11 -15.93 -2.13
C ASP A 83 -0.71 -14.84 -1.12
N ILE A 84 -1.58 -14.59 -0.13
CA ILE A 84 -1.36 -13.63 0.96
C ILE A 84 -1.66 -14.33 2.28
N LYS A 85 -0.68 -14.35 3.18
CA LYS A 85 -0.87 -14.87 4.54
C LYS A 85 -0.95 -13.72 5.53
N ILE A 86 -1.92 -13.83 6.45
CA ILE A 86 -2.09 -12.92 7.57
C ILE A 86 -1.92 -13.73 8.85
N ARG A 87 -1.05 -13.28 9.76
CA ARG A 87 -0.86 -13.91 11.07
C ARG A 87 -0.90 -12.87 12.18
N LYS A 88 -1.58 -13.17 13.27
CA LYS A 88 -1.50 -12.36 14.49
C LYS A 88 -0.12 -12.56 15.12
N ILE A 89 0.59 -11.47 15.38
CA ILE A 89 1.81 -11.49 16.17
C ILE A 89 1.36 -11.60 17.63
N LYS A 90 1.72 -12.70 18.28
CA LYS A 90 1.57 -12.80 19.74
C LYS A 90 2.65 -11.90 20.36
N THR A 91 2.21 -10.81 20.96
CA THR A 91 2.99 -10.05 21.94
C THR A 91 3.07 -10.81 23.25
#